data_AF-A0A2Z3HKQ6-F1
#
_entry.id   AF-A0A2Z3HKQ6-F1
#
_cell.length_a   1.000
_cell.length_b   1.000
_cell.length_c   1.000
_cell.angle_alpha   90.00
_cell.angle_beta   90.00
_cell.angle_gamma   90.00
#
_symmetry.space_group_name_H-M   'P 1'
#
loop_
_entity.id
_entity.type
_entity.pdbx_description
1 polymer ?
#
loop_
_entity_poly.entity_id
_entity_poly.type
_entity_poly.pdbx_seq_one_letter_code
_entity_poly.pdbx_strand_id
1 'polypeptide(L)'
;MYRTPWQRWVGFWFPAADPTTLGFIRVTTGLLVLYIHIAYSIDLQQFFGKHGWYAAAYIERERHEYPWQVSPFWSWDPESVVPAKVPEFPHRRKAVVDFIRALPAEEAKRKASLEFLRRVSDSDNPEIPVLALNWFQDMRTFPERRDRYLAALVSGQVPAAQPDQPPTPAPPAFFAALPAAERERVANDVRAFWDVLPARDTGARAYVLNHFVELGPELRRALVHFLYTLPNDPAEREKKIEYLDYWNNEADKALRTGHKVFSVWFHVTDPTQMALIHACALLAILLFTIGLFTRVTSVLTWIAVVCYIHRSQQILFGMDTMMNILLFYLMVGNSGAALSVDRLVARYRAARAGLARSGGTLPPATRAFLDAPPPSRSAGLALRLIQVHFCFIYVAAGLSKLKGGAWWDGRALWDVVVNPEFTLMQYEWYEKALRAGASIKPLYYAVTVLGVWGTLFIEVAGPFLLWTRLRWLIILLATAMHAFIAVLMGLNLFELLMIIMLVAFLPDQVIRDRLRGGPALPRLKLAFAPGSAAATRAAALTVAVDAENQVALVPDPGAAAPVLTDSQGTRTTGPHGVGALFRSLRLLAPLSFVLWVPGVRGGLARRLFPSPAAAPQPAAPTAAS
;
A
#
# COMPACT_ATOMS: atom_id res chain seq x y z
N MET A 1 36.11 -13.97 -22.10
CA MET A 1 36.60 -12.95 -21.13
C MET A 1 35.68 -12.96 -19.91
N TYR A 2 36.17 -13.38 -18.74
CA TYR A 2 35.35 -13.46 -17.53
C TYR A 2 35.07 -12.05 -16.97
N ARG A 3 33.80 -11.70 -16.77
CA ARG A 3 33.41 -10.44 -16.11
C ARG A 3 33.74 -10.49 -14.62
N THR A 4 34.37 -9.44 -14.09
CA THR A 4 34.64 -9.29 -12.64
C THR A 4 33.32 -9.19 -11.84
N PRO A 5 33.32 -9.46 -10.52
CA PRO A 5 32.13 -9.30 -9.68
C PRO A 5 31.51 -7.90 -9.79
N TRP A 6 32.33 -6.85 -9.79
CA TRP A 6 31.88 -5.47 -9.97
C TRP A 6 31.23 -5.24 -11.35
N GLN A 7 31.80 -5.78 -12.42
CA GLN A 7 31.20 -5.68 -13.76
C GLN A 7 29.86 -6.42 -13.86
N ARG A 8 29.70 -7.55 -13.15
CA ARG A 8 28.41 -8.26 -13.06
C ARG A 8 27.39 -7.45 -12.26
N TRP A 9 27.81 -6.85 -11.14
CA TRP A 9 26.98 -5.96 -10.33
C TRP A 9 26.48 -4.76 -11.14
N VAL A 10 27.39 -4.04 -11.81
CA VAL A 10 27.04 -2.90 -12.67
C VAL A 10 26.17 -3.33 -13.85
N GLY A 11 26.50 -4.46 -14.48
CA GLY A 11 25.71 -5.01 -15.59
C GLY A 11 24.31 -5.47 -15.18
N PHE A 12 24.13 -5.91 -13.93
CA PHE A 12 22.83 -6.26 -13.39
C PHE A 12 21.99 -5.02 -13.11
N TRP A 13 22.52 -4.03 -12.38
CA TRP A 13 21.76 -2.86 -11.92
C TRP A 13 21.60 -1.76 -12.95
N PHE A 14 22.58 -1.55 -13.84
CA PHE A 14 22.58 -0.42 -14.78
C PHE A 14 22.62 -0.84 -16.26
N PRO A 15 21.84 -1.86 -16.70
CA PRO A 15 21.78 -2.19 -18.12
C PRO A 15 21.15 -1.00 -18.87
N ALA A 16 21.65 -0.72 -20.08
CA ALA A 16 20.95 0.22 -20.96
C ALA A 16 19.66 -0.46 -21.45
N ALA A 17 18.51 -0.03 -20.95
CA ALA A 17 17.21 -0.65 -21.24
C ALA A 17 16.31 0.28 -22.04
N ASP A 18 15.45 -0.29 -22.88
CA ASP A 18 14.38 0.42 -23.57
C ASP A 18 13.35 0.94 -22.52
N PRO A 19 13.06 2.26 -22.47
CA PRO A 19 12.16 2.82 -21.47
C PRO A 19 10.68 2.56 -21.75
N THR A 20 10.30 1.84 -22.82
CA THR A 20 8.90 1.57 -23.19
C THR A 20 8.13 0.85 -22.08
N THR A 21 8.72 -0.18 -21.47
CA THR A 21 8.10 -0.90 -20.34
C THR A 21 7.82 0.03 -19.16
N LEU A 22 8.77 0.90 -18.80
CA LEU A 22 8.55 1.90 -17.74
C LEU A 22 7.51 2.94 -18.13
N GLY A 23 7.48 3.38 -19.38
CA GLY A 23 6.44 4.28 -19.87
C GLY A 23 5.05 3.66 -19.75
N PHE A 24 4.93 2.35 -20.01
CA PHE A 24 3.68 1.63 -19.86
C PHE A 24 3.28 1.51 -18.38
N ILE A 25 4.21 1.09 -17.52
CA ILE A 25 4.02 1.04 -16.07
C ILE A 25 3.61 2.42 -15.53
N ARG A 26 4.22 3.51 -16.03
CA ARG A 26 3.85 4.89 -15.66
C ARG A 26 2.41 5.21 -16.00
N VAL A 27 1.96 4.89 -17.21
CA VAL A 27 0.58 5.16 -17.65
C VAL A 27 -0.40 4.35 -16.80
N THR A 28 -0.19 3.05 -16.63
CA THR A 28 -1.12 2.19 -15.87
C THR A 28 -1.14 2.55 -14.39
N THR A 29 0.02 2.76 -13.77
CA THR A 29 0.11 3.22 -12.37
C THR A 29 -0.55 4.58 -12.21
N GLY A 30 -0.26 5.52 -13.12
CA GLY A 30 -0.84 6.86 -13.09
C GLY A 30 -2.36 6.88 -13.25
N LEU A 31 -2.94 5.98 -14.05
CA LEU A 31 -4.39 5.82 -14.17
C LEU A 31 -5.02 5.32 -12.86
N LEU A 32 -4.40 4.35 -12.19
CA LEU A 32 -4.89 3.86 -10.89
C LEU A 32 -4.76 4.93 -9.81
N VAL A 33 -3.62 5.62 -9.75
CA VAL A 33 -3.39 6.73 -8.82
C VAL A 33 -4.45 7.82 -9.05
N LEU A 34 -4.70 8.18 -10.31
CA LEU A 34 -5.71 9.18 -10.66
C LEU A 34 -7.11 8.74 -10.22
N TYR A 35 -7.48 7.49 -10.48
CA TYR A 35 -8.77 6.93 -10.05
C TYR A 35 -8.93 7.00 -8.52
N ILE A 36 -7.93 6.54 -7.76
CA ILE A 36 -7.93 6.58 -6.29
C ILE A 36 -8.16 8.01 -5.78
N HIS A 37 -7.45 8.98 -6.36
CA HIS A 37 -7.51 10.35 -5.89
C HIS A 37 -8.78 11.08 -6.35
N ILE A 38 -9.35 10.71 -7.50
CA ILE A 38 -10.69 11.17 -7.90
C ILE A 38 -11.76 10.60 -6.94
N ALA A 39 -11.61 9.35 -6.48
CA ALA A 39 -12.53 8.78 -5.50
C ALA A 39 -12.52 9.58 -4.19
N TYR A 40 -11.35 10.03 -3.72
CA TYR A 40 -11.25 10.93 -2.57
C TYR A 40 -11.94 12.29 -2.77
N SER A 41 -12.18 12.74 -4.01
CA SER A 41 -12.87 14.02 -4.24
C SER A 41 -14.27 14.05 -3.64
N ILE A 42 -14.95 12.90 -3.53
CA ILE A 42 -16.33 12.80 -3.05
C ILE A 42 -16.40 13.09 -1.54
N ASP A 43 -15.47 12.50 -0.78
CA ASP A 43 -15.48 12.51 0.69
C ASP A 43 -14.23 13.20 1.28
N LEU A 44 -13.62 14.14 0.55
CA LEU A 44 -12.35 14.78 0.92
C LEU A 44 -12.36 15.35 2.35
N GLN A 45 -13.48 15.95 2.76
CA GLN A 45 -13.68 16.50 4.10
C GLN A 45 -13.81 15.40 5.17
N GLN A 46 -14.45 14.28 4.85
CA GLN A 46 -14.60 13.16 5.78
C GLN A 46 -13.27 12.43 6.00
N PHE A 47 -12.40 12.36 4.99
CA PHE A 47 -11.08 11.76 5.15
C PHE A 47 -10.07 12.71 5.81
N PHE A 48 -9.99 13.97 5.37
CA PHE A 48 -8.85 14.85 5.68
C PHE A 48 -9.23 16.16 6.37
N GLY A 49 -10.52 16.50 6.46
CA GLY A 49 -10.98 17.76 7.02
C GLY A 49 -10.82 17.86 8.54
N LYS A 50 -11.21 19.02 9.09
CA LYS A 50 -11.15 19.32 10.54
C LYS A 50 -11.85 18.26 11.39
N HIS A 51 -13.03 17.84 10.93
CA HIS A 51 -13.93 16.87 11.56
C HIS A 51 -14.00 15.55 10.80
N GLY A 52 -12.94 15.19 10.06
CA GLY A 52 -12.90 13.90 9.38
C GLY A 52 -13.00 12.71 10.36
N TRP A 53 -13.20 11.51 9.83
CA TRP A 53 -13.25 10.26 10.61
C TRP A 53 -12.06 10.13 11.56
N TYR A 54 -10.90 10.61 11.12
CA TYR A 54 -9.75 10.88 11.97
C TYR A 54 -9.50 12.39 12.07
N ALA A 55 -10.14 13.00 13.07
CA ALA A 55 -10.18 14.45 13.26
C ALA A 55 -8.78 15.05 13.36
N ALA A 56 -8.62 16.27 12.84
CA ALA A 56 -7.31 16.93 12.74
C ALA A 56 -6.63 17.10 14.12
N ALA A 57 -7.39 17.42 15.17
CA ALA A 57 -6.86 17.56 16.53
C ALA A 57 -6.32 16.24 17.09
N TYR A 58 -7.01 15.13 16.81
CA TYR A 58 -6.60 13.82 17.30
C TYR A 58 -5.31 13.35 16.62
N ILE A 59 -5.26 13.48 15.28
CA ILE A 59 -4.06 13.09 14.53
C ILE A 59 -2.85 13.97 14.81
N GLU A 60 -3.07 15.27 15.06
CA GLU A 60 -1.98 16.19 15.38
C GLU A 60 -1.39 15.84 16.75
N ARG A 61 -2.22 15.41 17.70
CA ARG A 61 -1.74 14.87 18.98
C ARG A 61 -0.95 13.59 18.79
N GLU A 62 -1.47 12.60 18.06
CA GLU A 62 -0.73 11.37 17.76
C GLU A 62 0.62 11.65 17.09
N ARG A 63 0.62 12.54 16.09
CA ARG A 63 1.82 12.94 15.37
C ARG A 63 2.91 13.49 16.29
N HIS A 64 2.59 14.14 17.40
CA HIS A 64 3.58 14.72 18.32
C HIS A 64 3.85 13.84 19.55
N GLU A 65 2.84 13.13 20.05
CA GLU A 65 2.86 12.54 21.38
C GLU A 65 2.86 11.01 21.38
N TYR A 66 2.54 10.33 20.26
CA TYR A 66 2.42 8.86 20.24
C TYR A 66 3.71 8.18 20.71
N PRO A 67 3.68 7.35 21.77
CA PRO A 67 4.87 6.71 22.30
C PRO A 67 5.34 5.54 21.43
N TRP A 68 6.56 5.66 20.91
CA TRP A 68 7.23 4.57 20.21
C TRP A 68 8.13 3.78 21.13
N GLN A 69 7.95 2.47 21.04
CA GLN A 69 8.83 1.48 21.63
C GLN A 69 9.56 0.77 20.51
N VAL A 70 10.88 0.64 20.65
CA VAL A 70 11.71 -0.05 19.67
C VAL A 70 12.68 -0.92 20.45
N SER A 71 12.70 -2.21 20.11
CA SER A 71 13.73 -3.09 20.64
C SER A 71 15.10 -2.58 20.19
N PRO A 72 16.09 -2.46 21.08
CA PRO A 72 17.39 -1.95 20.69
C PRO A 72 18.02 -2.88 19.64
N PHE A 73 18.58 -2.30 18.58
CA PHE A 73 19.12 -3.08 17.47
C PHE A 73 20.25 -4.05 17.88
N TRP A 74 21.00 -3.71 18.94
CA TRP A 74 22.17 -4.47 19.39
C TRP A 74 21.91 -5.38 20.59
N SER A 75 20.75 -5.29 21.25
CA SER A 75 20.45 -6.09 22.44
C SER A 75 19.24 -6.99 22.20
N TRP A 76 19.41 -8.26 22.54
CA TRP A 76 18.34 -9.26 22.51
C TRP A 76 17.48 -9.25 23.77
N ASP A 77 17.73 -8.33 24.71
CA ASP A 77 17.02 -8.25 25.99
C ASP A 77 15.66 -7.54 25.84
N PRO A 78 14.54 -8.26 25.94
CA PRO A 78 13.20 -7.68 25.79
C PRO A 78 12.71 -6.98 27.06
N GLU A 79 13.30 -7.24 28.24
CA GLU A 79 12.69 -6.86 29.53
C GLU A 79 12.66 -5.33 29.75
N SER A 80 13.59 -4.60 29.14
CA SER A 80 13.67 -3.13 29.29
C SER A 80 12.60 -2.33 28.54
N VAL A 81 11.77 -2.96 27.70
CA VAL A 81 10.91 -2.22 26.74
C VAL A 81 9.41 -2.57 26.84
N VAL A 82 9.02 -3.58 27.62
CA VAL A 82 7.60 -3.99 27.71
C VAL A 82 6.83 -3.05 28.66
N PRO A 83 5.81 -2.30 28.18
CA PRO A 83 5.02 -1.44 29.05
C PRO A 83 3.86 -2.19 29.69
N ALA A 84 3.35 -1.65 30.78
CA ALA A 84 2.03 -1.96 31.29
C ALA A 84 0.97 -1.73 30.20
N LYS A 85 0.01 -2.65 30.12
CA LYS A 85 -1.15 -2.55 29.23
C LYS A 85 -2.42 -2.69 30.04
N VAL A 86 -3.44 -1.93 29.67
CA VAL A 86 -4.83 -2.02 30.12
C VAL A 86 -5.72 -2.52 28.96
N PRO A 87 -6.94 -3.02 29.24
CA PRO A 87 -7.82 -3.57 28.20
C PRO A 87 -8.14 -2.57 27.08
N GLU A 88 -8.35 -3.07 25.86
CA GLU A 88 -8.76 -2.23 24.73
C GLU A 88 -10.25 -1.85 24.77
N PHE A 89 -11.10 -2.72 25.32
CA PHE A 89 -12.53 -2.47 25.40
C PHE A 89 -12.84 -1.38 26.44
N PRO A 90 -13.55 -0.27 26.09
CA PRO A 90 -13.71 0.89 26.96
C PRO A 90 -14.28 0.57 28.35
N HIS A 91 -15.27 -0.32 28.43
CA HIS A 91 -15.89 -0.71 29.71
C HIS A 91 -14.94 -1.50 30.62
N ARG A 92 -14.08 -2.36 30.05
CA ARG A 92 -13.05 -3.10 30.80
C ARG A 92 -11.89 -2.19 31.17
N ARG A 93 -11.46 -1.31 30.25
CA ARG A 93 -10.42 -0.31 30.46
C ARG A 93 -10.74 0.55 31.67
N LYS A 94 -11.96 1.10 31.70
CA LYS A 94 -12.45 1.89 32.82
C LYS A 94 -12.35 1.14 34.15
N ALA A 95 -12.81 -0.10 34.21
CA ALA A 95 -12.74 -0.90 35.44
C ALA A 95 -11.30 -1.12 35.94
N VAL A 96 -10.36 -1.40 35.02
CA VAL A 96 -8.94 -1.56 35.35
C VAL A 96 -8.33 -0.25 35.81
N VAL A 97 -8.52 0.85 35.08
CA VAL A 97 -7.94 2.15 35.43
C VAL A 97 -8.52 2.68 36.75
N ASP A 98 -9.82 2.51 37.00
CA ASP A 98 -10.44 2.88 38.27
C ASP A 98 -9.87 2.05 39.45
N PHE A 99 -9.58 0.76 39.23
CA PHE A 99 -8.86 -0.06 40.20
C PHE A 99 -7.45 0.48 40.47
N ILE A 100 -6.69 0.86 39.43
CA ILE A 100 -5.35 1.45 39.58
C ILE A 100 -5.40 2.75 40.40
N ARG A 101 -6.40 3.61 40.15
CA ARG A 101 -6.63 4.84 40.92
C ARG A 101 -7.01 4.56 42.38
N ALA A 102 -7.78 3.50 42.63
CA ALA A 102 -8.23 3.12 43.96
C ALA A 102 -7.16 2.46 44.85
N LEU A 103 -6.02 2.04 44.28
CA LEU A 103 -4.93 1.44 45.06
C LEU A 103 -4.42 2.40 46.16
N PRO A 104 -3.97 1.88 47.33
CA PRO A 104 -3.47 2.71 48.41
C PRO A 104 -2.40 3.72 47.97
N ALA A 105 -2.50 4.97 48.44
CA ALA A 105 -1.49 6.00 48.16
C ALA A 105 -0.17 5.74 48.88
N GLU A 106 -0.23 5.22 50.10
CA GLU A 106 0.93 4.83 50.88
C GLU A 106 1.61 3.60 50.27
N GLU A 107 2.89 3.74 49.92
CA GLU A 107 3.68 2.71 49.24
C GLU A 107 3.68 1.37 49.97
N ALA A 108 3.89 1.37 51.29
CA ALA A 108 3.94 0.14 52.07
C ALA A 108 2.62 -0.64 51.99
N LYS A 109 1.47 0.05 52.14
CA LYS A 109 0.14 -0.56 52.02
C LYS A 109 -0.15 -1.03 50.60
N ARG A 110 0.24 -0.25 49.59
CA ARG A 110 0.07 -0.61 48.18
C ARG A 110 0.85 -1.87 47.84
N LYS A 111 2.14 -1.91 48.18
CA LYS A 111 3.02 -3.08 47.96
C LYS A 111 2.47 -4.32 48.66
N ALA A 112 2.09 -4.20 49.93
CA ALA A 112 1.47 -5.29 50.69
C ALA A 112 0.19 -5.82 50.03
N SER A 113 -0.68 -4.94 49.51
CA SER A 113 -1.90 -5.34 48.79
C SER A 113 -1.64 -6.02 47.44
N LEU A 114 -0.44 -5.87 46.86
CA LEU A 114 -0.09 -6.40 45.55
C LEU A 114 0.90 -7.59 45.62
N GLU A 115 1.34 -8.00 46.81
CA GLU A 115 2.32 -9.09 46.98
C GLU A 115 1.86 -10.41 46.36
N PHE A 116 0.57 -10.73 46.44
CA PHE A 116 0.02 -11.92 45.77
C PHE A 116 0.27 -11.88 44.27
N LEU A 117 -0.08 -10.77 43.61
CA LEU A 117 0.13 -10.60 42.17
C LEU A 117 1.59 -10.63 41.79
N ARG A 118 2.47 -9.98 42.57
CA ARG A 118 3.91 -9.98 42.35
C ARG A 118 4.48 -11.39 42.44
N ARG A 119 4.19 -12.11 43.53
CA ARG A 119 4.65 -13.48 43.77
C ARG A 119 4.31 -14.43 42.61
N VAL A 120 3.08 -14.36 42.11
CA VAL A 120 2.64 -15.26 41.01
C VAL A 120 3.19 -14.81 39.66
N SER A 121 3.42 -13.51 39.45
CA SER A 121 3.90 -12.98 38.18
C SER A 121 5.42 -13.12 38.00
N ASP A 122 6.18 -13.13 39.11
CA ASP A 122 7.63 -13.32 39.12
C ASP A 122 8.06 -14.80 38.97
N SER A 123 7.10 -15.72 38.81
CA SER A 123 7.38 -17.15 38.63
C SER A 123 7.99 -17.45 37.26
N ASP A 124 9.10 -18.18 37.24
CA ASP A 124 9.73 -18.69 36.01
C ASP A 124 8.82 -19.66 35.23
N ASN A 125 7.88 -20.33 35.91
CA ASN A 125 6.90 -21.19 35.27
C ASN A 125 5.69 -20.35 34.80
N PRO A 126 5.40 -20.28 33.49
CA PRO A 126 4.32 -19.47 32.94
C PRO A 126 2.91 -19.99 33.27
N GLU A 127 2.77 -21.26 33.68
CA GLU A 127 1.48 -21.85 34.07
C GLU A 127 1.04 -21.43 35.48
N ILE A 128 2.00 -21.15 36.37
CA ILE A 128 1.74 -20.80 37.77
C ILE A 128 0.81 -19.58 37.90
N PRO A 129 1.08 -18.43 37.25
CA PRO A 129 0.18 -17.29 37.36
C PRO A 129 -1.23 -17.60 36.84
N VAL A 130 -1.37 -18.37 35.76
CA VAL A 130 -2.69 -18.74 35.22
C VAL A 130 -3.48 -19.60 36.21
N LEU A 131 -2.84 -20.64 36.76
CA LEU A 131 -3.46 -21.53 37.74
C LEU A 131 -3.79 -20.79 39.04
N ALA A 132 -2.89 -19.95 39.54
CA ALA A 132 -3.09 -19.17 40.76
C ALA A 132 -4.24 -18.17 40.61
N LEU A 133 -4.26 -17.43 39.48
CA LEU A 133 -5.29 -16.43 39.23
C LEU A 133 -6.65 -17.07 38.93
N ASN A 134 -6.71 -18.21 38.23
CA ASN A 134 -7.97 -18.96 38.05
C ASN A 134 -8.51 -19.47 39.40
N TRP A 135 -7.66 -20.01 40.26
CA TRP A 135 -8.06 -20.41 41.61
C TRP A 135 -8.56 -19.21 42.45
N PHE A 136 -7.91 -18.05 42.33
CA PHE A 136 -8.40 -16.82 42.94
C PHE A 136 -9.76 -16.39 42.36
N GLN A 137 -9.96 -16.52 41.05
CA GLN A 137 -11.24 -16.21 40.40
C GLN A 137 -12.38 -17.09 40.88
N ASP A 138 -12.14 -18.34 41.27
CA ASP A 138 -13.19 -19.19 41.86
C ASP A 138 -13.73 -18.60 43.18
N MET A 139 -12.88 -17.95 43.97
CA MET A 139 -13.30 -17.25 45.20
C MET A 139 -14.25 -16.08 44.90
N ARG A 140 -14.18 -15.48 43.71
CA ARG A 140 -15.12 -14.44 43.24
C ARG A 140 -16.53 -14.97 43.08
N THR A 141 -16.67 -16.20 42.57
CA THR A 141 -17.97 -16.81 42.31
C THR A 141 -18.72 -17.07 43.62
N PHE A 142 -17.99 -17.27 44.73
CA PHE A 142 -18.56 -17.51 46.05
C PHE A 142 -17.81 -16.72 47.14
N PRO A 143 -17.99 -15.38 47.22
CA PRO A 143 -17.24 -14.50 48.13
C PRO A 143 -17.35 -14.89 49.60
N GLU A 144 -18.53 -15.36 50.02
CA GLU A 144 -18.82 -15.86 51.37
C GLU A 144 -18.00 -17.10 51.73
N ARG A 145 -17.38 -17.75 50.74
CA ARG A 145 -16.56 -18.94 50.92
C ARG A 145 -15.07 -18.65 50.91
N ARG A 146 -14.63 -17.43 50.60
CA ARG A 146 -13.20 -17.04 50.55
C ARG A 146 -12.44 -17.56 51.77
N ASP A 147 -12.97 -17.34 52.97
CA ASP A 147 -12.29 -17.74 54.21
C ASP A 147 -12.14 -19.26 54.33
N ARG A 148 -13.04 -20.05 53.73
CA ARG A 148 -12.90 -21.51 53.62
C ARG A 148 -11.80 -21.92 52.64
N TYR A 149 -11.68 -21.25 51.50
CA TYR A 149 -10.60 -21.51 50.53
C TYR A 149 -9.24 -21.20 51.18
N LEU A 150 -9.16 -20.10 51.92
CA LEU A 150 -7.94 -19.70 52.63
C LEU A 150 -7.64 -20.64 53.80
N ALA A 151 -8.65 -21.08 54.55
CA ALA A 151 -8.47 -22.08 55.61
C ALA A 151 -7.95 -23.40 55.05
N ALA A 152 -8.45 -23.85 53.89
CA ALA A 152 -7.96 -25.05 53.21
C ALA A 152 -6.49 -24.92 52.76
N LEU A 153 -6.10 -23.74 52.28
CA LEU A 153 -4.70 -23.45 51.94
C LEU A 153 -3.79 -23.50 53.18
N VAL A 154 -4.20 -22.88 54.29
CA VAL A 154 -3.40 -22.83 55.53
C VAL A 154 -3.29 -24.19 56.19
N SER A 155 -4.39 -24.96 56.27
CA SER A 155 -4.40 -26.30 56.87
C SER A 155 -3.70 -27.34 55.98
N GLY A 156 -3.79 -27.17 54.66
CA GLY A 156 -3.26 -28.14 53.67
C GLY A 156 -4.22 -29.31 53.45
N GLN A 157 -5.43 -29.20 53.98
CA GLN A 157 -6.49 -30.18 53.87
C GLN A 157 -7.71 -29.50 53.25
N VAL A 158 -8.23 -30.09 52.18
CA VAL A 158 -9.50 -29.64 51.59
C VAL A 158 -10.63 -30.14 52.48
N PRO A 159 -11.48 -29.25 53.04
CA PRO A 159 -12.62 -29.68 53.85
C PRO A 159 -13.51 -30.64 53.06
N ALA A 160 -14.01 -31.69 53.71
CA ALA A 160 -14.92 -32.64 53.08
C ALA A 160 -16.15 -31.92 52.50
N ALA A 161 -16.55 -32.29 51.27
CA ALA A 161 -17.70 -31.71 50.63
C ALA A 161 -18.97 -31.98 51.46
N GLN A 162 -19.74 -30.93 51.74
CA GLN A 162 -21.06 -31.08 52.36
C GLN A 162 -22.09 -31.43 51.27
N PRO A 163 -23.07 -32.31 51.53
CA PRO A 163 -24.02 -32.79 50.51
C PRO A 163 -24.76 -31.69 49.75
N ASP A 164 -25.05 -30.57 50.41
CA ASP A 164 -25.82 -29.45 49.86
C ASP A 164 -24.94 -28.30 49.33
N GLN A 165 -23.62 -28.50 49.24
CA GLN A 165 -22.69 -27.45 48.82
C GLN A 165 -21.71 -27.93 47.73
N PRO A 166 -21.43 -27.09 46.71
CA PRO A 166 -20.36 -27.35 45.76
C PRO A 166 -19.03 -27.64 46.49
N PRO A 167 -18.22 -28.60 46.01
CA PRO A 167 -16.94 -28.93 46.62
C PRO A 167 -16.03 -27.70 46.65
N THR A 168 -15.25 -27.54 47.73
CA THR A 168 -14.23 -26.49 47.80
C THR A 168 -13.08 -26.87 46.87
N PRO A 169 -12.73 -26.05 45.85
CA PRO A 169 -11.59 -26.31 44.99
C PRO A 169 -10.32 -26.48 45.82
N ALA A 170 -9.54 -27.51 45.51
CA ALA A 170 -8.25 -27.71 46.15
C ALA A 170 -7.32 -26.52 45.86
N PRO A 171 -6.52 -26.06 46.83
CA PRO A 171 -5.46 -25.11 46.55
C PRO A 171 -4.53 -25.65 45.45
N PRO A 172 -4.00 -24.79 44.57
CA PRO A 172 -3.04 -25.21 43.55
C PRO A 172 -1.87 -25.97 44.18
N ALA A 173 -1.41 -27.05 43.52
CA ALA A 173 -0.42 -27.97 44.09
C ALA A 173 0.87 -27.26 44.54
N PHE A 174 1.31 -26.24 43.79
CA PHE A 174 2.50 -25.46 44.12
C PHE A 174 2.33 -24.58 45.38
N PHE A 175 1.11 -24.14 45.71
CA PHE A 175 0.82 -23.47 46.98
C PHE A 175 0.65 -24.49 48.11
N ALA A 176 -0.02 -25.61 47.85
CA ALA A 176 -0.20 -26.67 48.84
C ALA A 176 1.13 -27.31 49.30
N ALA A 177 2.13 -27.36 48.42
CA ALA A 177 3.46 -27.88 48.71
C ALA A 177 4.33 -26.95 49.58
N LEU A 178 3.91 -25.70 49.84
CA LEU A 178 4.69 -24.75 50.64
C LEU A 178 4.67 -25.11 52.15
N PRO A 179 5.72 -24.74 52.90
CA PRO A 179 5.71 -24.83 54.37
C PRO A 179 4.52 -24.09 54.98
N ALA A 180 4.03 -24.54 56.14
CA ALA A 180 2.83 -23.98 56.79
C ALA A 180 2.89 -22.45 56.97
N ALA A 181 4.04 -21.92 57.40
CA ALA A 181 4.25 -20.49 57.56
C ALA A 181 4.15 -19.71 56.23
N GLU A 182 4.64 -20.28 55.12
CA GLU A 182 4.52 -19.66 53.79
C GLU A 182 3.09 -19.76 53.25
N ARG A 183 2.36 -20.84 53.54
CA ARG A 183 0.93 -20.96 53.18
C ARG A 183 0.09 -19.91 53.89
N GLU A 184 0.40 -19.61 55.16
CA GLU A 184 -0.23 -18.52 55.90
C GLU A 184 0.09 -17.15 55.31
N ARG A 185 1.34 -16.92 54.91
CA ARG A 185 1.73 -15.68 54.19
C ARG A 185 0.96 -15.52 52.89
N VAL A 186 0.90 -16.55 52.04
CA VAL A 186 0.13 -16.52 50.79
C VAL A 186 -1.34 -16.25 51.06
N ALA A 187 -1.92 -16.85 52.11
CA ALA A 187 -3.31 -16.58 52.47
C ALA A 187 -3.54 -15.11 52.88
N ASN A 188 -2.59 -14.49 53.58
CA ASN A 188 -2.62 -13.07 53.91
C ASN A 188 -2.45 -12.18 52.67
N ASP A 189 -1.54 -12.53 51.76
CA ASP A 189 -1.33 -11.83 50.49
C ASP A 189 -2.63 -11.84 49.65
N VAL A 190 -3.34 -12.98 49.60
CA VAL A 190 -4.63 -13.14 48.92
C VAL A 190 -5.72 -12.25 49.55
N ARG A 191 -5.79 -12.18 50.89
CA ARG A 191 -6.74 -11.29 51.58
C ARG A 191 -6.45 -9.82 51.26
N ALA A 192 -5.19 -9.42 51.36
CA ALA A 192 -4.77 -8.05 51.09
C ALA A 192 -5.08 -7.61 49.65
N PHE A 193 -4.85 -8.49 48.68
CA PHE A 193 -5.22 -8.23 47.29
C PHE A 193 -6.73 -8.20 47.08
N TRP A 194 -7.48 -9.09 47.72
CA TRP A 194 -8.93 -9.12 47.65
C TRP A 194 -9.57 -7.81 48.13
N ASP A 195 -9.04 -7.24 49.21
CA ASP A 195 -9.61 -6.04 49.85
C ASP A 195 -9.44 -4.76 49.01
N VAL A 196 -8.48 -4.74 48.06
CA VAL A 196 -8.29 -3.61 47.13
C VAL A 196 -9.03 -3.77 45.80
N LEU A 197 -9.70 -4.92 45.57
CA LEU A 197 -10.51 -5.12 44.37
C LEU A 197 -11.84 -4.35 44.45
N PRO A 198 -12.48 -4.05 43.29
CA PRO A 198 -13.79 -3.39 43.27
C PRO A 198 -14.83 -4.16 44.12
N ALA A 199 -15.25 -3.57 45.25
CA ALA A 199 -16.12 -4.24 46.22
C ALA A 199 -17.60 -4.27 45.79
N ARG A 200 -18.09 -3.17 45.19
CA ARG A 200 -19.52 -2.93 44.91
C ARG A 200 -19.99 -3.34 43.51
N ASP A 201 -19.06 -3.49 42.57
CA ASP A 201 -19.35 -3.84 41.18
C ASP A 201 -18.68 -5.18 40.84
N THR A 202 -19.50 -6.24 40.79
CA THR A 202 -19.05 -7.61 40.50
C THR A 202 -18.54 -7.76 39.06
N GLY A 203 -19.03 -6.93 38.14
CA GLY A 203 -18.54 -6.84 36.76
C GLY A 203 -17.17 -6.21 36.68
N ALA A 204 -16.96 -5.05 37.33
CA ALA A 204 -15.67 -4.39 37.39
C ALA A 204 -14.58 -5.29 38.02
N ARG A 205 -14.90 -5.99 39.12
CA ARG A 205 -13.99 -6.97 39.71
C ARG A 205 -13.61 -8.08 38.73
N ALA A 206 -14.59 -8.62 37.99
CA ALA A 206 -14.33 -9.64 36.99
C ALA A 206 -13.42 -9.12 35.87
N TYR A 207 -13.63 -7.90 35.39
CA TYR A 207 -12.78 -7.31 34.35
C TYR A 207 -11.33 -7.12 34.80
N VAL A 208 -11.10 -6.67 36.03
CA VAL A 208 -9.74 -6.55 36.60
C VAL A 208 -9.04 -7.89 36.63
N LEU A 209 -9.70 -8.93 37.18
CA LEU A 209 -9.10 -10.25 37.32
C LEU A 209 -8.89 -10.94 35.97
N ASN A 210 -9.86 -10.83 35.06
CA ASN A 210 -9.74 -11.41 33.71
C ASN A 210 -8.56 -10.80 32.98
N HIS A 211 -8.34 -9.48 33.11
CA HIS A 211 -7.20 -8.84 32.47
C HIS A 211 -5.87 -9.43 32.91
N PHE A 212 -5.63 -9.65 34.22
CA PHE A 212 -4.41 -10.29 34.70
C PHE A 212 -4.24 -11.74 34.21
N VAL A 213 -5.33 -12.49 34.03
CA VAL A 213 -5.31 -13.85 33.47
C VAL A 213 -4.98 -13.83 31.98
N GLU A 214 -5.62 -12.93 31.22
CA GLU A 214 -5.51 -12.79 29.77
C GLU A 214 -4.13 -12.29 29.32
N LEU A 215 -3.41 -11.53 30.16
CA LEU A 215 -2.07 -11.04 29.83
C LEU A 215 -1.03 -12.18 29.75
N GLY A 216 -0.17 -12.14 28.73
CA GLY A 216 1.03 -12.99 28.67
C GLY A 216 2.03 -12.66 29.80
N PRO A 217 3.01 -13.54 30.08
CA PRO A 217 3.94 -13.40 31.21
C PRO A 217 4.62 -12.02 31.29
N GLU A 218 5.20 -11.55 30.18
CA GLU A 218 5.91 -10.26 30.11
C GLU A 218 5.01 -9.06 30.42
N LEU A 219 3.83 -9.01 29.80
CA LEU A 219 2.88 -7.90 29.97
C LEU A 219 2.30 -7.90 31.39
N ARG A 220 2.09 -9.08 31.97
CA ARG A 220 1.64 -9.21 33.36
C ARG A 220 2.70 -8.68 34.32
N ARG A 221 3.97 -9.11 34.16
CA ARG A 221 5.11 -8.60 34.95
C ARG A 221 5.22 -7.09 34.83
N ALA A 222 5.14 -6.54 33.61
CA ALA A 222 5.18 -5.10 33.37
C ALA A 222 4.03 -4.33 34.05
N LEU A 223 2.79 -4.84 33.95
CA LEU A 223 1.65 -4.23 34.63
C LEU A 223 1.81 -4.28 36.15
N VAL A 224 2.16 -5.43 36.72
CA VAL A 224 2.36 -5.55 38.17
C VAL A 224 3.48 -4.62 38.65
N HIS A 225 4.59 -4.54 37.92
CA HIS A 225 5.67 -3.60 38.19
C HIS A 225 5.20 -2.15 38.17
N PHE A 226 4.39 -1.75 37.18
CA PHE A 226 3.80 -0.42 37.11
C PHE A 226 2.97 -0.11 38.36
N LEU A 227 2.11 -1.03 38.79
CA LEU A 227 1.31 -0.85 40.02
C LEU A 227 2.17 -0.73 41.27
N TYR A 228 3.24 -1.51 41.33
CA TYR A 228 4.21 -1.53 42.43
C TYR A 228 4.97 -0.21 42.57
N THR A 229 5.30 0.40 41.43
CA THR A 229 6.19 1.57 41.34
C THR A 229 5.45 2.90 41.15
N LEU A 230 4.12 2.91 41.31
CA LEU A 230 3.35 4.15 41.30
C LEU A 230 3.90 5.17 42.30
N PRO A 231 4.07 6.45 41.92
CA PRO A 231 4.49 7.50 42.84
C PRO A 231 3.53 7.69 44.01
N ASN A 232 4.05 8.11 45.16
CA ASN A 232 3.23 8.49 46.31
C ASN A 232 2.68 9.93 46.17
N ASP A 233 3.37 10.77 45.38
CA ASP A 233 2.87 12.10 45.03
C ASP A 233 1.60 11.98 44.17
N PRO A 234 0.45 12.58 44.58
CA PRO A 234 -0.81 12.43 43.87
C PRO A 234 -0.79 12.95 42.43
N ALA A 235 -0.06 14.03 42.15
CA ALA A 235 -0.04 14.66 40.84
C ALA A 235 0.78 13.83 39.85
N GLU A 236 1.99 13.40 40.23
CA GLU A 236 2.82 12.50 39.42
C GLU A 236 2.17 11.13 39.24
N ARG A 237 1.46 10.63 40.26
CA ARG A 237 0.69 9.39 40.16
C ARG A 237 -0.44 9.50 39.14
N GLU A 238 -1.29 10.51 39.22
CA GLU A 238 -2.39 10.66 38.26
C GLU A 238 -1.85 10.87 36.84
N LYS A 239 -0.78 11.65 36.67
CA LYS A 239 -0.12 11.83 35.38
C LYS A 239 0.35 10.51 34.75
N LYS A 240 0.94 9.59 35.53
CA LYS A 240 1.31 8.25 35.04
C LYS A 240 0.08 7.41 34.67
N ILE A 241 -0.98 7.48 35.47
CA ILE A 241 -2.22 6.72 35.23
C ILE A 241 -2.95 7.25 34.00
N GLU A 242 -3.08 8.56 33.84
CA GLU A 242 -3.69 9.20 32.67
C GLU A 242 -2.92 8.87 31.39
N TYR A 243 -1.58 8.89 31.45
CA TYR A 243 -0.75 8.50 30.32
C TYR A 243 -0.98 7.03 29.93
N LEU A 244 -1.08 6.12 30.90
CA LEU A 244 -1.42 4.71 30.67
C LEU A 244 -2.84 4.54 30.11
N ASP A 245 -3.82 5.26 30.65
CA ASP A 245 -5.21 5.20 30.20
C ASP A 245 -5.35 5.66 28.74
N TYR A 246 -4.67 6.75 28.38
CA TYR A 246 -4.76 7.31 27.03
C TYR A 246 -3.90 6.56 26.01
N TRP A 247 -2.60 6.39 26.27
CA TRP A 247 -1.67 5.80 25.29
C TRP A 247 -1.56 4.28 25.37
N ASN A 248 -2.16 3.66 26.40
CA ASN A 248 -1.92 2.26 26.74
C ASN A 248 -0.41 1.96 26.82
N ASN A 249 0.36 2.87 27.41
CA ASN A 249 1.83 2.83 27.43
C ASN A 249 2.39 3.52 28.68
N GLU A 250 3.70 3.42 28.90
CA GLU A 250 4.43 4.07 30.00
C GLU A 250 5.35 5.15 29.42
N ALA A 251 5.26 6.38 29.94
CA ALA A 251 5.99 7.52 29.42
C ALA A 251 7.52 7.38 29.54
N ASP A 252 7.99 6.76 30.63
CA ASP A 252 9.39 6.48 30.91
C ASP A 252 9.98 5.34 30.06
N LYS A 253 9.14 4.52 29.43
CA LYS A 253 9.55 3.45 28.51
C LYS A 253 9.44 3.84 27.03
N ALA A 254 8.98 5.04 26.72
CA ALA A 254 8.91 5.53 25.36
C ALA A 254 10.31 5.97 24.89
N LEU A 255 10.85 5.33 23.84
CA LEU A 255 12.14 5.71 23.25
C LEU A 255 12.06 7.08 22.56
N ARG A 256 10.92 7.35 21.92
CA ARG A 256 10.60 8.62 21.27
C ARG A 256 9.10 8.80 21.22
N THR A 257 8.65 10.05 21.14
CA THR A 257 7.24 10.39 20.90
C THR A 257 7.03 10.85 19.46
N GLY A 258 5.81 10.70 18.97
CA GLY A 258 5.35 11.23 17.70
C GLY A 258 5.76 10.43 16.45
N HIS A 259 5.06 10.73 15.36
CA HIS A 259 5.27 10.13 14.04
C HIS A 259 6.18 11.03 13.19
N LYS A 260 7.13 10.42 12.47
CA LYS A 260 7.98 11.14 11.49
C LYS A 260 7.27 11.24 10.14
N VAL A 261 6.09 11.86 10.15
CA VAL A 261 5.23 12.03 8.98
C VAL A 261 5.11 13.50 8.60
N PHE A 262 4.89 13.75 7.31
CA PHE A 262 4.69 15.09 6.75
C PHE A 262 3.50 15.07 5.80
N SER A 263 2.66 16.10 5.86
CA SER A 263 1.53 16.28 4.96
C SER A 263 1.04 17.72 4.98
N VAL A 264 0.67 18.25 3.82
CA VAL A 264 -0.04 19.55 3.74
C VAL A 264 -1.38 19.51 4.47
N TRP A 265 -2.01 18.34 4.55
CA TRP A 265 -3.33 18.14 5.16
C TRP A 265 -3.34 18.24 6.69
N PHE A 266 -2.17 18.35 7.35
CA PHE A 266 -2.11 18.72 8.76
C PHE A 266 -2.32 20.22 8.97
N HIS A 267 -2.09 21.03 7.94
CA HIS A 267 -2.02 22.49 8.06
C HIS A 267 -3.19 23.20 7.37
N VAL A 268 -3.97 22.49 6.57
CA VAL A 268 -5.09 23.05 5.79
C VAL A 268 -6.36 22.30 6.11
N THR A 269 -7.35 23.03 6.63
CA THR A 269 -8.68 22.48 6.99
C THR A 269 -9.85 23.26 6.39
N ASP A 270 -9.60 24.41 5.76
CA ASP A 270 -10.61 25.17 5.03
C ASP A 270 -11.05 24.40 3.77
N PRO A 271 -12.36 24.16 3.55
CA PRO A 271 -12.83 23.34 2.44
C PRO A 271 -12.40 23.85 1.06
N THR A 272 -12.36 25.18 0.86
CA THR A 272 -11.98 25.76 -0.43
C THR A 272 -10.49 25.59 -0.70
N GLN A 273 -9.64 25.86 0.30
CA GLN A 273 -8.20 25.63 0.18
C GLN A 273 -7.89 24.15 -0.05
N MET A 274 -8.57 23.26 0.67
CA MET A 274 -8.41 21.81 0.48
C MET A 274 -8.79 21.37 -0.93
N ALA A 275 -9.93 21.86 -1.46
CA ALA A 275 -10.36 21.57 -2.82
C ALA A 275 -9.35 22.07 -3.87
N LEU A 276 -8.76 23.25 -3.67
CA LEU A 276 -7.73 23.80 -4.56
C LEU A 276 -6.46 22.94 -4.56
N ILE A 277 -5.95 22.59 -3.38
CA ILE A 277 -4.76 21.72 -3.25
C ILE A 277 -5.02 20.35 -3.86
N HIS A 278 -6.22 19.80 -3.63
CA HIS A 278 -6.65 18.54 -4.21
C HIS A 278 -6.70 18.61 -5.75
N ALA A 279 -7.29 19.67 -6.32
CA ALA A 279 -7.31 19.89 -7.76
C ALA A 279 -5.90 20.03 -8.36
N CYS A 280 -4.98 20.71 -7.67
CA CYS A 280 -3.57 20.78 -8.06
C CYS A 280 -2.89 19.40 -8.03
N ALA A 281 -3.18 18.57 -7.02
CA ALA A 281 -2.68 17.20 -6.94
C ALA A 281 -3.22 16.33 -8.09
N LEU A 282 -4.53 16.40 -8.38
CA LEU A 282 -5.14 15.70 -9.51
C LEU A 282 -4.53 16.13 -10.86
N LEU A 283 -4.28 17.42 -11.04
CA LEU A 283 -3.60 17.93 -12.23
C LEU A 283 -2.17 17.37 -12.33
N ALA A 284 -1.40 17.39 -11.25
CA ALA A 284 -0.05 16.83 -11.23
C ALA A 284 -0.05 15.33 -11.59
N ILE A 285 -0.99 14.56 -11.04
CA ILE A 285 -1.18 13.14 -11.35
C ILE A 285 -1.57 12.97 -12.82
N LEU A 286 -2.52 13.74 -13.35
CA LEU A 286 -2.92 13.67 -14.75
C LEU A 286 -1.74 13.95 -15.69
N LEU A 287 -1.00 15.02 -15.43
CA LEU A 287 0.19 15.37 -16.21
C LEU A 287 1.27 14.30 -16.10
N PHE A 288 1.47 13.72 -14.92
CA PHE A 288 2.32 12.57 -14.72
C PHE A 288 1.84 11.37 -15.52
N THR A 289 0.54 11.08 -15.59
CA THR A 289 -0.08 9.93 -16.29
C THR A 289 -0.02 10.04 -17.81
N ILE A 290 -0.09 11.24 -18.37
CA ILE A 290 0.15 11.44 -19.81
C ILE A 290 1.64 11.62 -20.14
N GLY A 291 2.48 11.85 -19.13
CA GLY A 291 3.92 12.05 -19.27
C GLY A 291 4.26 13.42 -19.87
N LEU A 292 3.68 14.48 -19.32
CA LEU A 292 4.05 15.86 -19.58
C LEU A 292 4.91 16.39 -18.42
N PHE A 293 6.06 16.96 -18.74
CA PHE A 293 7.07 17.41 -17.75
C PHE A 293 7.43 16.31 -16.75
N THR A 294 7.61 15.08 -17.24
CA THR A 294 7.64 13.83 -16.46
C THR A 294 8.66 13.88 -15.31
N ARG A 295 9.79 14.57 -15.48
CA ARG A 295 10.81 14.72 -14.42
C ARG A 295 10.31 15.51 -13.21
N VAL A 296 9.42 16.47 -13.42
CA VAL A 296 8.83 17.31 -12.36
C VAL A 296 7.55 16.65 -11.86
N THR A 297 6.67 16.23 -12.77
CA THR A 297 5.35 15.70 -12.40
C THR A 297 5.42 14.35 -11.70
N SER A 298 6.44 13.53 -11.94
CA SER A 298 6.67 12.31 -11.15
C SER A 298 6.98 12.61 -9.68
N VAL A 299 7.86 13.59 -9.42
CA VAL A 299 8.22 14.02 -8.06
C VAL A 299 7.01 14.64 -7.36
N LEU A 300 6.30 15.56 -8.04
CA LEU A 300 5.11 16.20 -7.48
C LEU A 300 4.01 15.20 -7.18
N THR A 301 3.79 14.23 -8.07
CA THR A 301 2.81 13.15 -7.87
C THR A 301 3.17 12.31 -6.66
N TRP A 302 4.44 11.90 -6.53
CA TRP A 302 4.89 11.14 -5.37
C TRP A 302 4.71 11.92 -4.06
N ILE A 303 5.12 13.20 -4.01
CA ILE A 303 4.93 14.06 -2.83
C ILE A 303 3.44 14.19 -2.49
N ALA A 304 2.59 14.43 -3.49
CA ALA A 304 1.16 14.57 -3.28
C ALA A 304 0.57 13.28 -2.67
N VAL A 305 0.85 12.13 -3.27
CA VAL A 305 0.40 10.81 -2.80
C VAL A 305 0.89 10.53 -1.37
N VAL A 306 2.17 10.80 -1.08
CA VAL A 306 2.73 10.65 0.27
C VAL A 306 2.01 11.55 1.27
N CYS A 307 1.60 12.76 0.90
CA CYS A 307 0.81 13.62 1.79
C CYS A 307 -0.53 12.98 2.17
N TYR A 308 -1.23 12.31 1.26
CA TYR A 308 -2.47 11.58 1.59
C TYR A 308 -2.19 10.42 2.54
N ILE A 309 -1.19 9.59 2.21
CA ILE A 309 -0.79 8.42 3.02
C ILE A 309 -0.39 8.86 4.43
N HIS A 310 0.44 9.89 4.55
CA HIS A 310 0.92 10.39 5.85
C HIS A 310 -0.18 11.06 6.68
N ARG A 311 -1.19 11.68 6.03
CA ARG A 311 -2.32 12.27 6.74
C ARG A 311 -3.27 11.24 7.31
N SER A 312 -3.30 10.02 6.82
CA SER A 312 -4.23 9.00 7.31
C SER A 312 -3.56 7.62 7.33
N GLN A 313 -2.59 7.44 8.24
CA GLN A 313 -1.88 6.17 8.36
C GLN A 313 -2.77 5.03 8.86
N GLN A 314 -3.91 5.35 9.48
CA GLN A 314 -4.83 4.41 10.10
C GLN A 314 -5.67 3.62 9.07
N ILE A 315 -5.82 4.17 7.87
CA ILE A 315 -6.47 3.49 6.74
C ILE A 315 -5.45 3.00 5.70
N LEU A 316 -4.16 3.04 6.05
CA LEU A 316 -3.08 2.60 5.16
C LEU A 316 -3.26 1.12 4.83
N PHE A 317 -3.27 0.82 3.54
CA PHE A 317 -3.44 -0.53 3.03
C PHE A 317 -2.26 -0.95 2.14
N GLY A 318 -2.18 -2.23 1.79
CA GLY A 318 -1.13 -2.77 0.92
C GLY A 318 -1.06 -2.03 -0.42
N MET A 319 -2.20 -1.56 -0.93
CA MET A 319 -2.30 -0.73 -2.15
C MET A 319 -1.42 0.52 -2.08
N ASP A 320 -1.49 1.27 -0.98
CA ASP A 320 -0.74 2.52 -0.79
C ASP A 320 0.76 2.26 -0.83
N THR A 321 1.18 1.15 -0.22
CA THR A 321 2.59 0.73 -0.20
C THR A 321 3.07 0.41 -1.62
N MET A 322 2.32 -0.38 -2.39
CA MET A 322 2.70 -0.75 -3.76
C MET A 322 2.71 0.47 -4.70
N MET A 323 1.71 1.33 -4.58
CA MET A 323 1.62 2.59 -5.32
C MET A 323 2.84 3.47 -5.03
N ASN A 324 3.19 3.65 -3.75
CA ASN A 324 4.32 4.48 -3.34
C ASN A 324 5.67 3.94 -3.86
N ILE A 325 5.87 2.62 -3.82
CA ILE A 325 7.08 1.96 -4.38
C ILE A 325 7.19 2.22 -5.88
N LEU A 326 6.10 2.00 -6.64
CA LEU A 326 6.09 2.23 -8.09
C LEU A 326 6.36 3.69 -8.44
N LEU A 327 5.68 4.63 -7.79
CA LEU A 327 5.87 6.06 -8.02
C LEU A 327 7.31 6.50 -7.74
N PHE A 328 7.90 6.03 -6.64
CA PHE A 328 9.28 6.33 -6.29
C PHE A 328 10.27 5.85 -7.38
N TYR A 329 10.13 4.62 -7.86
CA TYR A 329 11.00 4.12 -8.93
C TYR A 329 10.75 4.78 -10.29
N LEU A 330 9.52 5.21 -10.56
CA LEU A 330 9.18 5.96 -11.78
C LEU A 330 9.74 7.40 -11.79
N MET A 331 10.05 7.99 -10.62
CA MET A 331 10.81 9.24 -10.52
C MET A 331 12.27 9.06 -10.94
N VAL A 332 12.88 7.94 -10.55
CA VAL A 332 14.28 7.60 -10.88
C VAL A 332 14.42 7.19 -12.34
N GLY A 333 13.46 6.42 -12.84
CA GLY A 333 13.45 5.92 -14.22
C GLY A 333 13.16 7.01 -15.25
N ASN A 334 13.73 6.88 -16.45
CA ASN A 334 13.39 7.75 -17.59
C ASN A 334 12.02 7.37 -18.21
N SER A 335 10.97 7.34 -17.39
CA SER A 335 9.61 6.88 -17.72
C SER A 335 8.87 7.78 -18.72
N GLY A 336 9.41 9.00 -18.97
CA GLY A 336 8.92 9.96 -19.96
C GLY A 336 9.58 9.84 -21.34
N ALA A 337 10.46 8.88 -21.60
CA ALA A 337 11.21 8.83 -22.87
C ALA A 337 10.54 8.04 -24.02
N ALA A 338 9.44 7.32 -23.76
CA ALA A 338 8.77 6.48 -24.75
C ALA A 338 7.27 6.82 -24.90
N LEU A 339 6.43 6.25 -24.03
CA LEU A 339 4.97 6.42 -24.09
C LEU A 339 4.56 7.69 -23.36
N SER A 340 4.83 8.88 -23.90
CA SER A 340 4.57 10.15 -23.20
C SER A 340 4.38 11.35 -24.15
N VAL A 341 3.76 12.41 -23.65
CA VAL A 341 3.70 13.70 -24.35
C VAL A 341 5.09 14.32 -24.51
N ASP A 342 5.97 14.19 -23.51
CA ASP A 342 7.36 14.65 -23.60
C ASP A 342 8.10 14.03 -24.80
N ARG A 343 7.90 12.73 -25.02
CA ARG A 343 8.48 12.01 -26.16
C ARG A 343 7.84 12.46 -27.47
N LEU A 344 6.53 12.66 -27.52
CA LEU A 344 5.86 13.20 -28.70
C LEU A 344 6.42 14.57 -29.11
N VAL A 345 6.62 15.46 -28.14
CA VAL A 345 7.24 16.79 -28.35
C VAL A 345 8.69 16.64 -28.83
N ALA A 346 9.47 15.73 -28.24
CA ALA A 346 10.84 15.47 -28.66
C ALA A 346 10.92 14.91 -30.09
N ARG A 347 10.04 13.97 -30.46
CA ARG A 347 9.89 13.45 -31.83
C ARG A 347 9.57 14.57 -32.81
N TYR A 348 8.59 15.42 -32.50
CA TYR A 348 8.23 16.56 -33.34
C TYR A 348 9.39 17.52 -33.57
N ARG A 349 10.11 17.90 -32.51
CA ARG A 349 11.28 18.80 -32.61
C ARG A 349 12.39 18.18 -33.45
N ALA A 350 12.69 16.90 -33.24
CA ALA A 350 13.71 16.17 -34.00
C ALA A 350 13.34 16.04 -35.48
N ALA A 351 12.10 15.64 -35.79
CA ALA A 351 11.60 15.53 -37.16
C ALA A 351 11.62 16.88 -37.87
N ARG A 352 11.12 17.95 -37.23
CA ARG A 352 11.11 19.31 -37.80
C ARG A 352 12.52 19.78 -38.14
N ALA A 353 13.46 19.61 -37.23
CA ALA A 353 14.83 20.02 -37.43
C ALA A 353 15.55 19.16 -38.49
N GLY A 354 15.28 17.85 -38.53
CA GLY A 354 15.81 16.94 -39.55
C GLY A 354 15.32 17.29 -40.95
N LEU A 355 14.00 17.45 -41.11
CA LEU A 355 13.39 17.81 -42.39
C LEU A 355 13.87 19.16 -42.91
N ALA A 356 14.00 20.16 -42.02
CA ALA A 356 14.50 21.48 -42.38
C ALA A 356 15.96 21.45 -42.86
N ARG A 357 16.83 20.64 -42.24
CA ARG A 357 18.25 20.55 -42.62
C ARG A 357 18.50 19.73 -43.89
N SER A 358 17.62 18.78 -44.22
CA SER A 358 17.85 17.81 -45.29
C SER A 358 16.85 17.90 -46.43
N GLY A 359 16.31 19.10 -46.67
CA GLY A 359 15.46 19.39 -47.83
C GLY A 359 14.21 18.52 -47.90
N GLY A 360 13.60 18.17 -46.75
CA GLY A 360 12.40 17.33 -46.69
C GLY A 360 12.66 15.83 -46.50
N THR A 361 13.91 15.39 -46.42
CA THR A 361 14.25 14.01 -46.04
C THR A 361 14.61 13.90 -44.55
N LEU A 362 14.40 12.74 -43.94
CA LEU A 362 14.81 12.49 -42.55
C LEU A 362 16.22 11.89 -42.51
N PRO A 363 17.21 12.54 -41.86
CA PRO A 363 18.54 11.98 -41.67
C PRO A 363 18.51 10.62 -40.96
N PRO A 364 19.47 9.71 -41.22
CA PRO A 364 19.52 8.39 -40.58
C PRO A 364 19.46 8.43 -39.05
N ALA A 365 20.19 9.35 -38.42
CA ALA A 365 20.17 9.51 -36.96
C ALA A 365 18.81 10.00 -36.43
N THR A 366 18.11 10.86 -37.18
CA THR A 366 16.75 11.31 -36.81
C THR A 366 15.75 10.16 -36.98
N ARG A 367 15.88 9.38 -38.06
CA ARG A 367 15.06 8.19 -38.27
C ARG A 367 15.25 7.18 -37.14
N ALA A 368 16.47 6.81 -36.79
CA ALA A 368 16.75 5.92 -35.66
C ALA A 368 16.16 6.43 -34.33
N PHE A 369 16.25 7.74 -34.07
CA PHE A 369 15.63 8.35 -32.88
C PHE A 369 14.11 8.32 -32.92
N LEU A 370 13.47 8.42 -34.07
CA LEU A 370 12.01 8.31 -34.21
C LEU A 370 11.58 6.84 -34.12
N ASP A 371 12.36 5.94 -34.70
CA ASP A 371 12.08 4.51 -34.76
C ASP A 371 12.10 3.86 -33.39
N ALA A 372 12.98 4.24 -32.47
CA ALA A 372 13.01 3.68 -31.12
C ALA A 372 13.41 4.72 -30.06
N PRO A 373 12.88 4.62 -28.83
CA PRO A 373 13.37 5.43 -27.73
C PRO A 373 14.83 5.06 -27.42
N PRO A 374 15.72 6.04 -27.18
CA PRO A 374 17.09 5.76 -26.79
C PRO A 374 17.14 4.91 -25.50
N PRO A 375 17.95 3.84 -25.45
CA PRO A 375 18.15 3.06 -24.24
C PRO A 375 18.67 3.94 -23.09
N SER A 376 18.21 3.69 -21.87
CA SER A 376 18.61 4.43 -20.68
C SER A 376 19.09 3.50 -19.57
N ARG A 377 20.21 3.86 -18.92
CA ARG A 377 20.70 3.18 -17.71
C ARG A 377 19.79 3.42 -16.51
N SER A 378 19.17 4.61 -16.41
CA SER A 378 18.20 4.88 -15.34
C SER A 378 16.92 4.07 -15.53
N ALA A 379 16.54 3.79 -16.78
CA ALA A 379 15.43 2.89 -17.07
C ALA A 379 15.77 1.45 -16.65
N GLY A 380 16.99 0.99 -16.94
CA GLY A 380 17.47 -0.30 -16.46
C GLY A 380 17.46 -0.41 -14.94
N LEU A 381 17.97 0.61 -14.25
CA LEU A 381 17.97 0.67 -12.78
C LEU A 381 16.56 0.61 -12.19
N ALA A 382 15.64 1.44 -12.66
CA ALA A 382 14.28 1.46 -12.14
C ALA A 382 13.54 0.14 -12.39
N LEU A 383 13.69 -0.48 -13.57
CA LEU A 383 13.14 -1.81 -13.83
C LEU A 383 13.71 -2.87 -12.88
N ARG A 384 15.02 -2.85 -12.64
CA ARG A 384 15.69 -3.78 -11.71
C ARG A 384 15.22 -3.58 -10.27
N LEU A 385 15.05 -2.34 -9.84
CA LEU A 385 14.50 -2.01 -8.53
C LEU A 385 13.08 -2.56 -8.38
N ILE A 386 12.20 -2.36 -9.36
CA ILE A 386 10.84 -2.94 -9.34
C ILE A 386 10.90 -4.47 -9.27
N GLN A 387 11.72 -5.10 -10.11
CA GLN A 387 11.86 -6.56 -10.15
C GLN A 387 12.35 -7.13 -8.81
N VAL A 388 13.42 -6.58 -8.25
CA VAL A 388 13.98 -7.04 -6.98
C VAL A 388 13.02 -6.79 -5.82
N HIS A 389 12.36 -5.62 -5.78
CA HIS A 389 11.41 -5.32 -4.72
C HIS A 389 10.19 -6.25 -4.79
N PHE A 390 9.68 -6.54 -5.98
CA PHE A 390 8.63 -7.53 -6.19
C PHE A 390 9.03 -8.92 -5.67
N CYS A 391 10.24 -9.38 -6.02
CA CYS A 391 10.79 -10.64 -5.51
C CYS A 391 10.84 -10.65 -3.97
N PHE A 392 11.27 -9.55 -3.35
CA PHE A 392 11.34 -9.44 -1.89
C PHE A 392 9.96 -9.49 -1.24
N ILE A 393 8.97 -8.76 -1.79
CA ILE A 393 7.57 -8.78 -1.31
C ILE A 393 7.05 -10.22 -1.32
N TYR A 394 7.24 -10.94 -2.42
CA TYR A 394 6.77 -12.32 -2.57
C TYR A 394 7.46 -13.28 -1.60
N VAL A 395 8.80 -13.26 -1.52
CA VAL A 395 9.51 -14.15 -0.57
C VAL A 395 9.12 -13.84 0.86
N ALA A 396 9.05 -12.57 1.25
CA ALA A 396 8.65 -12.16 2.60
C ALA A 396 7.21 -12.64 2.91
N ALA A 397 6.29 -12.48 1.96
CA ALA A 397 4.92 -12.98 2.08
C ALA A 397 4.91 -14.51 2.26
N GLY A 398 5.59 -15.27 1.41
CA GLY A 398 5.64 -16.74 1.47
C GLY A 398 6.28 -17.28 2.75
N LEU A 399 7.42 -16.71 3.16
CA LEU A 399 8.10 -17.10 4.40
C LEU A 399 7.27 -16.79 5.64
N SER A 400 6.51 -15.68 5.63
CA SER A 400 5.61 -15.37 6.74
C SER A 400 4.48 -16.40 6.88
N LYS A 401 3.94 -16.89 5.75
CA LYS A 401 2.90 -17.93 5.72
C LYS A 401 3.40 -19.28 6.23
N LEU A 402 4.64 -19.67 5.90
CA LEU A 402 5.25 -20.91 6.41
C LEU A 402 5.32 -20.97 7.94
N LYS A 403 5.33 -19.82 8.63
CA LYS A 403 5.34 -19.76 10.11
C LYS A 403 3.96 -19.99 10.73
N GLY A 404 2.86 -19.79 10.00
CA GLY A 404 1.51 -19.80 10.54
C GLY A 404 0.85 -21.17 10.50
N GLY A 405 0.44 -21.71 11.65
CA GLY A 405 -0.27 -23.00 11.73
C GLY A 405 -1.50 -23.10 10.83
N ALA A 406 -2.24 -21.98 10.66
CA ALA A 406 -3.42 -21.90 9.81
C ALA A 406 -3.14 -22.20 8.32
N TRP A 407 -1.92 -21.97 7.83
CA TRP A 407 -1.56 -22.32 6.44
C TRP A 407 -1.36 -23.83 6.29
N TRP A 408 -0.80 -24.47 7.31
CA TRP A 408 -0.52 -25.92 7.29
C TRP A 408 -1.77 -26.77 7.45
N ASP A 409 -2.74 -26.31 8.24
CA ASP A 409 -4.02 -27.00 8.43
C ASP A 409 -5.11 -26.56 7.43
N GLY A 410 -4.78 -25.66 6.50
CA GLY A 410 -5.67 -25.19 5.43
C GLY A 410 -6.71 -24.16 5.85
N ARG A 411 -6.79 -23.80 7.14
CA ARG A 411 -7.73 -22.78 7.64
C ARG A 411 -7.50 -21.41 7.02
N ALA A 412 -6.25 -21.04 6.75
CA ALA A 412 -5.92 -19.74 6.17
C ALA A 412 -6.61 -19.48 4.83
N LEU A 413 -6.69 -20.51 3.96
CA LEU A 413 -7.42 -20.36 2.70
C LEU A 413 -8.92 -20.25 2.99
N TRP A 414 -9.47 -21.14 3.83
CA TRP A 414 -10.89 -21.14 4.16
C TRP A 414 -11.36 -19.82 4.76
N ASP A 415 -10.69 -19.34 5.80
CA ASP A 415 -11.02 -18.11 6.53
C ASP A 415 -11.02 -16.89 5.61
N VAL A 416 -10.15 -16.90 4.60
CA VAL A 416 -10.09 -15.85 3.58
C VAL A 416 -11.31 -15.88 2.65
N VAL A 417 -11.70 -17.05 2.11
CA VAL A 417 -12.82 -17.12 1.15
C VAL A 417 -14.19 -16.91 1.81
N VAL A 418 -14.33 -17.21 3.10
CA VAL A 418 -15.60 -17.01 3.84
C VAL A 418 -15.68 -15.68 4.59
N ASN A 419 -14.68 -14.80 4.46
CA ASN A 419 -14.67 -13.51 5.15
C ASN A 419 -15.76 -12.57 4.60
N PRO A 420 -16.80 -12.23 5.38
CA PRO A 420 -17.91 -11.43 4.89
C PRO A 420 -17.57 -9.96 4.59
N GLU A 421 -16.44 -9.46 5.10
CA GLU A 421 -16.02 -8.07 4.90
C GLU A 421 -15.36 -7.84 3.54
N PHE A 422 -14.69 -8.86 3.00
CA PHE A 422 -13.90 -8.75 1.77
C PHE A 422 -14.46 -9.58 0.62
N THR A 423 -15.21 -10.66 0.90
CA THR A 423 -15.64 -11.57 -0.17
C THR A 423 -17.08 -11.37 -0.61
N LEU A 424 -17.47 -12.14 -1.62
CA LEU A 424 -18.80 -12.12 -2.21
C LEU A 424 -19.86 -12.81 -1.33
N MET A 425 -19.59 -13.05 -0.04
CA MET A 425 -20.50 -13.74 0.90
C MET A 425 -21.86 -13.06 1.07
N GLN A 426 -21.95 -11.75 0.85
CA GLN A 426 -23.22 -11.02 0.80
C GLN A 426 -24.14 -11.44 -0.36
N TYR A 427 -23.61 -12.11 -1.38
CA TYR A 427 -24.38 -12.61 -2.51
C TYR A 427 -24.72 -14.09 -2.31
N GLU A 428 -26.03 -14.39 -2.22
CA GLU A 428 -26.55 -15.72 -1.91
C GLU A 428 -26.02 -16.83 -2.84
N TRP A 429 -25.80 -16.53 -4.12
CA TRP A 429 -25.26 -17.49 -5.08
C TRP A 429 -23.85 -17.96 -4.72
N TYR A 430 -23.01 -17.07 -4.18
CA TYR A 430 -21.64 -17.35 -3.81
C TYR A 430 -21.59 -18.20 -2.55
N GLU A 431 -22.38 -17.82 -1.54
CA GLU A 431 -22.54 -18.61 -0.32
C GLU A 431 -23.01 -20.05 -0.63
N LYS A 432 -24.05 -20.20 -1.46
CA LYS A 432 -24.57 -21.51 -1.88
C LYS A 432 -23.51 -22.32 -2.62
N ALA A 433 -22.76 -21.70 -3.53
CA ALA A 433 -21.69 -22.36 -4.26
C ALA A 433 -20.56 -22.84 -3.33
N LEU A 434 -20.15 -22.02 -2.36
CA LEU A 434 -19.16 -22.40 -1.35
C LEU A 434 -19.65 -23.55 -0.47
N ARG A 435 -20.89 -23.48 0.03
CA ARG A 435 -21.49 -24.58 0.83
C ARG A 435 -21.58 -25.87 0.04
N ALA A 436 -22.01 -25.81 -1.22
CA ALA A 436 -22.06 -26.97 -2.10
C ALA A 436 -20.66 -27.55 -2.34
N GLY A 437 -19.68 -26.70 -2.66
CA GLY A 437 -18.28 -27.12 -2.83
C GLY A 437 -17.69 -27.75 -1.57
N ALA A 438 -17.95 -27.15 -0.40
CA ALA A 438 -17.47 -27.64 0.90
C ALA A 438 -18.15 -28.95 1.32
N SER A 439 -19.41 -29.18 0.91
CA SER A 439 -20.12 -30.45 1.16
C SER A 439 -19.47 -31.65 0.45
N ILE A 440 -18.73 -31.39 -0.63
CA ILE A 440 -17.95 -32.40 -1.36
C ILE A 440 -16.54 -32.46 -0.75
N LYS A 441 -16.36 -33.30 0.28
CA LYS A 441 -15.11 -33.39 1.07
C LYS A 441 -13.82 -33.52 0.23
N PRO A 442 -13.74 -34.36 -0.83
CA PRO A 442 -12.54 -34.42 -1.67
C PRO A 442 -12.25 -33.11 -2.42
N LEU A 443 -13.30 -32.42 -2.88
CA LEU A 443 -13.16 -31.12 -3.55
C LEU A 443 -12.67 -30.05 -2.58
N TYR A 444 -13.24 -30.00 -1.37
CA TYR A 444 -12.78 -29.11 -0.31
C TYR A 444 -11.28 -29.29 -0.02
N TYR A 445 -10.83 -30.53 0.17
CA TYR A 445 -9.41 -30.80 0.41
C TYR A 445 -8.54 -30.47 -0.81
N ALA A 446 -8.98 -30.80 -2.02
CA ALA A 446 -8.23 -30.47 -3.23
C ALA A 446 -8.04 -28.96 -3.36
N VAL A 447 -9.11 -28.16 -3.18
CA VAL A 447 -9.05 -26.70 -3.28
C VAL A 447 -8.13 -26.10 -2.20
N THR A 448 -8.29 -26.54 -0.95
CA THR A 448 -7.47 -26.03 0.17
C THR A 448 -5.99 -26.38 0.02
N VAL A 449 -5.67 -27.64 -0.30
CA VAL A 449 -4.29 -28.09 -0.52
C VAL A 449 -3.67 -27.41 -1.73
N LEU A 450 -4.34 -27.41 -2.89
CA LEU A 450 -3.81 -26.77 -4.10
C LEU A 450 -3.68 -25.27 -3.94
N GLY A 451 -4.60 -24.62 -3.24
CA GLY A 451 -4.53 -23.18 -2.93
C GLY A 451 -3.33 -22.83 -2.05
N VAL A 452 -3.12 -23.58 -0.96
CA VAL A 452 -1.97 -23.37 -0.06
C VAL A 452 -0.65 -23.62 -0.79
N TRP A 453 -0.47 -24.80 -1.40
CA TRP A 453 0.79 -25.15 -2.05
C TRP A 453 1.04 -24.32 -3.31
N GLY A 454 -0.01 -23.95 -4.05
CA GLY A 454 0.08 -23.05 -5.19
C GLY A 454 0.56 -21.66 -4.77
N THR A 455 -0.03 -21.10 -3.71
CA THR A 455 0.39 -19.79 -3.15
C THR A 455 1.84 -19.84 -2.69
N LEU A 456 2.22 -20.86 -1.90
CA LEU A 456 3.59 -21.01 -1.41
C LEU A 456 4.60 -21.21 -2.56
N PHE A 457 4.24 -21.99 -3.59
CA PHE A 457 5.09 -22.15 -4.77
C PHE A 457 5.31 -20.81 -5.50
N ILE A 458 4.25 -20.06 -5.74
CA ILE A 458 4.32 -18.76 -6.43
C ILE A 458 5.13 -17.76 -5.61
N GLU A 459 4.92 -17.69 -4.30
CA GLU A 459 5.54 -16.68 -3.43
C GLU A 459 6.99 -17.02 -3.04
N VAL A 460 7.32 -18.30 -2.85
CA VAL A 460 8.66 -18.73 -2.43
C VAL A 460 9.55 -19.07 -3.61
N ALA A 461 9.07 -19.91 -4.55
CA ALA A 461 9.88 -20.32 -5.71
C ALA A 461 9.80 -19.32 -6.86
N GLY A 462 8.65 -18.68 -7.07
CA GLY A 462 8.42 -17.73 -8.17
C GLY A 462 9.48 -16.64 -8.31
N PRO A 463 9.90 -15.95 -7.22
CA PRO A 463 10.96 -14.94 -7.25
C PRO A 463 12.27 -15.40 -7.89
N PHE A 464 12.64 -16.68 -7.74
CA PHE A 464 13.84 -17.25 -8.37
C PHE A 464 13.57 -17.69 -9.81
N LEU A 465 12.39 -18.26 -10.06
CA LEU A 465 12.00 -18.79 -11.36
C LEU A 465 11.71 -17.70 -12.41
N LEU A 466 11.34 -16.48 -11.98
CA LEU A 466 11.15 -15.30 -12.85
C LEU A 466 12.40 -14.94 -13.66
N TRP A 467 13.58 -15.30 -13.20
CA TRP A 467 14.86 -15.05 -13.89
C TRP A 467 15.21 -16.11 -14.93
N THR A 468 14.42 -17.19 -15.03
CA THR A 468 14.70 -18.36 -15.87
C THR A 468 13.82 -18.39 -17.12
N ARG A 469 13.81 -19.52 -17.84
CA ARG A 469 12.86 -19.79 -18.94
C ARG A 469 11.41 -19.99 -18.46
N LEU A 470 11.21 -20.33 -17.18
CA LEU A 470 9.88 -20.51 -16.58
C LEU A 470 9.18 -19.19 -16.25
N ARG A 471 9.81 -18.04 -16.51
CA ARG A 471 9.26 -16.70 -16.24
C ARG A 471 7.81 -16.54 -16.71
N TRP A 472 7.48 -17.06 -17.89
CA TRP A 472 6.17 -16.92 -18.50
C TRP A 472 5.09 -17.69 -17.74
N LEU A 473 5.44 -18.88 -17.24
CA LEU A 473 4.58 -19.64 -16.36
C LEU A 473 4.34 -18.90 -15.05
N ILE A 474 5.40 -18.35 -14.43
CA ILE A 474 5.24 -17.61 -13.17
C ILE A 474 4.43 -16.33 -13.35
N ILE A 475 4.67 -15.56 -14.41
CA ILE A 475 3.87 -14.37 -14.73
C ILE A 475 2.40 -14.76 -14.91
N LEU A 476 2.11 -15.85 -15.63
CA LEU A 476 0.74 -16.33 -15.82
C LEU A 476 0.10 -16.74 -14.49
N LEU A 477 0.78 -17.58 -13.70
CA LEU A 477 0.27 -18.09 -12.42
C LEU A 477 0.06 -16.97 -11.40
N ALA A 478 1.02 -16.06 -11.28
CA ALA A 478 0.93 -14.92 -10.37
C ALA A 478 -0.16 -13.94 -10.80
N THR A 479 -0.31 -13.68 -12.11
CA THR A 479 -1.40 -12.84 -12.63
C THR A 479 -2.76 -13.50 -12.39
N ALA A 480 -2.88 -14.81 -12.61
CA ALA A 480 -4.11 -15.55 -12.36
C ALA A 480 -4.49 -15.56 -10.88
N MET A 481 -3.50 -15.74 -9.99
CA MET A 481 -3.67 -15.65 -8.54
C MET A 481 -4.17 -14.26 -8.13
N HIS A 482 -3.52 -13.19 -8.60
CA HIS A 482 -3.93 -11.82 -8.30
C HIS A 482 -5.31 -11.48 -8.88
N ALA A 483 -5.64 -11.95 -10.09
CA ALA A 483 -6.97 -11.78 -10.66
C ALA A 483 -8.05 -12.54 -9.85
N PHE A 484 -7.75 -13.74 -9.38
CA PHE A 484 -8.64 -14.51 -8.51
C PHE A 484 -8.92 -13.78 -7.21
N ILE A 485 -7.87 -13.25 -6.56
CA ILE A 485 -8.01 -12.45 -5.33
C ILE A 485 -8.81 -11.18 -5.59
N ALA A 486 -8.54 -10.46 -6.69
CA ALA A 486 -9.26 -9.24 -7.04
C ALA A 486 -10.77 -9.48 -7.14
N VAL A 487 -11.17 -10.54 -7.86
CA VAL A 487 -12.57 -10.87 -8.09
C VAL A 487 -13.25 -11.39 -6.83
N LEU A 488 -12.60 -12.31 -6.09
CA LEU A 488 -13.25 -12.97 -4.95
C LEU A 488 -13.17 -12.18 -3.65
N MET A 489 -12.16 -11.32 -3.48
CA MET A 489 -11.92 -10.57 -2.25
C MET A 489 -12.07 -9.05 -2.42
N GLY A 490 -12.47 -8.57 -3.60
CA GLY A 490 -12.71 -7.14 -3.84
C GLY A 490 -11.47 -6.23 -3.76
N LEU A 491 -10.26 -6.80 -3.61
CA LEU A 491 -8.99 -6.07 -3.43
C LEU A 491 -8.43 -5.49 -4.73
N ASN A 492 -9.31 -5.05 -5.63
CA ASN A 492 -9.01 -4.75 -7.04
C ASN A 492 -7.77 -3.88 -7.26
N LEU A 493 -7.65 -2.77 -6.54
CA LEU A 493 -6.57 -1.81 -6.77
C LEU A 493 -5.21 -2.32 -6.34
N PHE A 494 -5.15 -3.04 -5.21
CA PHE A 494 -3.91 -3.67 -4.75
C PHE A 494 -3.45 -4.72 -5.75
N GLU A 495 -4.36 -5.60 -6.17
CA GLU A 495 -4.07 -6.69 -7.11
C GLU A 495 -3.63 -6.15 -8.49
N LEU A 496 -4.25 -5.08 -8.98
CA LEU A 496 -3.84 -4.42 -10.22
C LEU A 496 -2.44 -3.82 -10.12
N LEU A 497 -2.06 -3.22 -9.00
CA LEU A 497 -0.69 -2.71 -8.79
C LEU A 497 0.33 -3.85 -8.77
N MET A 498 0.00 -5.00 -8.16
CA MET A 498 0.85 -6.18 -8.18
C MET A 498 1.04 -6.73 -9.60
N ILE A 499 -0.04 -6.78 -10.40
CA ILE A 499 0.04 -7.16 -11.82
C ILE A 499 0.89 -6.15 -12.62
N ILE A 500 0.79 -4.85 -12.32
CA ILE A 500 1.64 -3.83 -12.95
C ILE A 500 3.12 -4.03 -12.60
N MET A 501 3.45 -4.44 -11.37
CA MET A 501 4.83 -4.77 -11.02
C MET A 501 5.34 -6.00 -11.79
N LEU A 502 4.49 -7.01 -12.04
CA LEU A 502 4.83 -8.17 -12.88
C LEU A 502 5.19 -7.78 -14.32
N VAL A 503 4.60 -6.69 -14.85
CA VAL A 503 4.94 -6.16 -16.18
C VAL A 503 6.43 -5.82 -16.30
N ALA A 504 7.11 -5.49 -15.20
CA ALA A 504 8.55 -5.24 -15.20
C ALA A 504 9.38 -6.46 -15.63
N PHE A 505 8.83 -7.68 -15.56
CA PHE A 505 9.49 -8.92 -16.01
C PHE A 505 9.22 -9.24 -17.48
N LEU A 506 8.36 -8.49 -18.17
CA LEU A 506 8.13 -8.64 -19.60
C LEU A 506 9.30 -8.03 -20.40
N PRO A 507 9.78 -8.71 -21.47
CA PRO A 507 10.72 -8.11 -22.41
C PRO A 507 10.13 -6.82 -23.00
N ASP A 508 10.96 -5.79 -23.18
CA ASP A 508 10.58 -4.53 -23.79
C ASP A 508 9.93 -4.69 -25.17
N GLN A 509 10.43 -5.66 -25.93
CA GLN A 509 9.93 -6.04 -27.25
C GLN A 509 8.46 -6.46 -27.21
N VAL A 510 8.01 -7.17 -26.17
CA VAL A 510 6.62 -7.66 -26.10
C VAL A 510 5.63 -6.51 -26.02
N ILE A 511 5.94 -5.48 -25.23
CA ILE A 511 5.09 -4.29 -25.13
C ILE A 511 5.23 -3.46 -26.41
N ARG A 512 6.47 -3.23 -26.85
CA ARG A 512 6.77 -2.39 -28.01
C ARG A 512 6.19 -2.96 -29.30
N ASP A 513 6.29 -4.26 -29.55
CA ASP A 513 5.85 -4.91 -30.78
C ASP A 513 4.34 -5.12 -30.82
N ARG A 514 3.66 -5.10 -29.65
CA ARG A 514 2.19 -5.04 -29.60
C ARG A 514 1.68 -3.61 -29.81
N LEU A 515 2.44 -2.61 -29.37
CA LEU A 515 2.19 -1.20 -29.63
C LEU A 515 2.69 -0.73 -31.01
N ARG A 516 3.46 -1.56 -31.73
CA ARG A 516 3.88 -1.33 -33.12
C ARG A 516 3.15 -2.27 -34.05
N GLY A 517 2.41 -1.69 -35.00
CA GLY A 517 2.26 -2.16 -36.37
C GLY A 517 3.21 -3.28 -36.72
N GLY A 518 2.69 -4.50 -36.95
CA GLY A 518 3.48 -5.55 -37.58
C GLY A 518 4.08 -5.08 -38.91
N PRO A 519 4.94 -5.90 -39.55
CA PRO A 519 5.94 -5.46 -40.56
C PRO A 519 5.42 -4.88 -41.88
N ALA A 520 4.12 -4.63 -42.05
CA ALA A 520 3.53 -4.13 -43.29
C ALA A 520 3.23 -2.62 -43.20
N LEU A 521 4.23 -1.79 -43.53
CA LEU A 521 4.16 -0.34 -43.76
C LEU A 521 4.98 0.04 -45.00
N PRO A 522 4.61 1.10 -45.75
CA PRO A 522 3.69 2.19 -45.38
C PRO A 522 2.25 2.03 -45.89
N ARG A 523 1.27 2.51 -45.11
CA ARG A 523 -0.17 2.55 -45.45
C ARG A 523 -0.60 3.88 -46.06
N LEU A 524 0.16 4.94 -45.84
CA LEU A 524 -0.11 6.30 -46.29
C LEU A 524 1.15 6.94 -46.88
N LYS A 525 0.99 7.82 -47.86
CA LYS A 525 2.04 8.70 -48.38
C LYS A 525 1.64 10.15 -48.12
N LEU A 526 2.52 10.94 -47.49
CA LEU A 526 2.32 12.37 -47.29
C LEU A 526 3.22 13.15 -48.24
N ALA A 527 2.63 13.71 -49.30
CA ALA A 527 3.29 14.67 -50.17
C ALA A 527 3.30 16.05 -49.51
N PHE A 528 4.43 16.75 -49.51
CA PHE A 528 4.54 18.10 -48.95
C PHE A 528 5.71 18.87 -49.57
N ALA A 529 5.57 20.20 -49.65
CA ALA A 529 6.63 21.10 -50.14
C ALA A 529 7.69 21.36 -49.06
N PRO A 530 8.95 20.90 -49.22
CA PRO A 530 9.99 21.08 -48.20
C PRO A 530 10.38 22.54 -47.94
N GLY A 531 10.23 23.40 -48.96
CA GLY A 531 10.51 24.83 -48.87
C GLY A 531 9.46 25.63 -48.08
N SER A 532 8.28 25.06 -47.82
CA SER A 532 7.25 25.72 -47.03
C SER A 532 7.38 25.35 -45.55
N ALA A 533 7.74 26.31 -44.70
CA ALA A 533 7.86 26.09 -43.26
C ALA A 533 6.56 25.54 -42.63
N ALA A 534 5.40 25.91 -43.18
CA ALA A 534 4.11 25.39 -42.75
C ALA A 534 3.95 23.90 -43.12
N ALA A 535 4.28 23.53 -44.35
CA ALA A 535 4.23 22.14 -44.82
C ALA A 535 5.25 21.24 -44.09
N THR A 536 6.46 21.74 -43.81
CA THR A 536 7.46 21.02 -42.99
C THR A 536 6.97 20.78 -41.57
N ARG A 537 6.29 21.77 -40.95
CA ARG A 537 5.68 21.59 -39.62
C ARG A 537 4.58 20.53 -39.65
N ALA A 538 3.79 20.49 -40.73
CA ALA A 538 2.75 19.51 -40.93
C ALA A 538 3.34 18.09 -41.05
N ALA A 539 4.35 17.91 -41.90
CA ALA A 539 5.07 16.64 -42.05
C ALA A 539 5.74 16.18 -40.74
N ALA A 540 6.38 17.10 -40.01
CA ALA A 540 6.97 16.80 -38.71
C ALA A 540 5.92 16.37 -37.68
N LEU A 541 4.74 16.99 -37.66
CA LEU A 541 3.65 16.62 -36.76
C LEU A 541 3.11 15.22 -37.09
N THR A 542 2.90 14.92 -38.38
CA THR A 542 2.46 13.60 -38.84
C THR A 542 3.44 12.50 -38.42
N VAL A 543 4.75 12.70 -38.64
CA VAL A 543 5.77 11.72 -38.24
C VAL A 543 5.91 11.61 -36.70
N ALA A 544 5.66 12.69 -35.98
CA ALA A 544 5.72 12.68 -34.52
C ALA A 544 4.66 11.74 -33.93
N VAL A 545 3.42 11.79 -34.43
CA VAL A 545 2.30 10.94 -33.99
C VAL A 545 2.32 9.54 -34.61
N ASP A 546 3.02 9.38 -35.73
CA ASP A 546 3.23 8.10 -36.39
C ASP A 546 4.34 7.29 -35.70
N ALA A 547 4.03 6.69 -34.56
CA ALA A 547 4.98 5.90 -33.76
C ALA A 547 5.44 4.61 -34.45
N GLU A 548 4.74 4.18 -35.50
CA GLU A 548 4.98 2.90 -36.18
C GLU A 548 5.64 3.06 -37.55
N ASN A 549 5.84 4.29 -38.04
CA ASN A 549 6.32 4.61 -39.39
C ASN A 549 5.35 4.22 -40.51
N GLN A 550 4.05 4.41 -40.30
CA GLN A 550 3.00 4.06 -41.26
C GLN A 550 2.85 5.06 -42.41
N VAL A 551 3.42 6.25 -42.28
CA VAL A 551 3.38 7.34 -43.25
C VAL A 551 4.74 7.51 -43.91
N ALA A 552 4.80 7.26 -45.21
CA ALA A 552 5.96 7.60 -46.02
C ALA A 552 5.91 9.09 -46.40
N LEU A 553 6.99 9.81 -46.09
CA LEU A 553 7.16 11.19 -46.53
C LEU A 553 7.59 11.25 -48.00
N VAL A 554 6.89 12.06 -48.80
CA VAL A 554 7.19 12.30 -50.21
C VAL A 554 7.49 13.80 -50.39
N PRO A 555 8.75 14.21 -50.43
CA PRO A 555 9.12 15.59 -50.73
C PRO A 555 8.65 15.95 -52.15
N ASP A 556 7.78 16.95 -52.27
CA ASP A 556 7.25 17.43 -53.55
C ASP A 556 7.33 18.97 -53.57
N PRO A 557 8.40 19.55 -54.15
CA PRO A 557 8.58 21.00 -54.24
C PRO A 557 7.41 21.73 -54.93
N GLY A 558 6.66 21.04 -55.80
CA GLY A 558 5.51 21.60 -56.51
C GLY A 558 4.18 21.51 -55.75
N ALA A 559 4.15 20.87 -54.58
CA ALA A 559 2.92 20.69 -53.82
C ALA A 559 2.45 22.01 -53.18
N ALA A 560 1.29 22.51 -53.62
CA ALA A 560 0.69 23.74 -53.06
C ALA A 560 0.28 23.61 -51.58
N ALA A 561 -0.05 22.41 -51.13
CA ALA A 561 -0.36 22.06 -49.74
C ALA A 561 0.01 20.59 -49.47
N PRO A 562 0.12 20.16 -48.20
CA PRO A 562 0.30 18.74 -47.90
C PRO A 562 -0.88 17.90 -48.43
N VAL A 563 -0.60 16.74 -49.00
CA VAL A 563 -1.61 15.81 -49.52
C VAL A 563 -1.34 14.42 -48.98
N LEU A 564 -2.35 13.81 -48.36
CA LEU A 564 -2.27 12.44 -47.88
C LEU A 564 -2.87 11.50 -48.93
N THR A 565 -2.12 10.48 -49.32
CA THR A 565 -2.55 9.45 -50.26
C THR A 565 -2.62 8.10 -49.55
N ASP A 566 -3.75 7.41 -49.60
CA ASP A 566 -3.89 6.08 -49.02
C ASP A 566 -3.37 4.96 -49.95
N SER A 567 -3.44 3.71 -49.48
CA SER A 567 -3.02 2.52 -50.24
C SER A 567 -3.86 2.26 -51.49
N GLN A 568 -5.06 2.82 -51.59
CA GLN A 568 -5.93 2.74 -52.77
C GLN A 568 -5.68 3.89 -53.76
N GLY A 569 -4.77 4.82 -53.43
CA GLY A 569 -4.47 5.99 -54.25
C GLY A 569 -5.38 7.18 -54.00
N THR A 570 -6.29 7.11 -53.02
CA THR A 570 -7.21 8.21 -52.70
C THR A 570 -6.45 9.37 -52.08
N ARG A 571 -6.53 10.54 -52.70
CA ARG A 571 -5.92 11.78 -52.21
C ARG A 571 -6.87 12.55 -51.31
N THR A 572 -6.42 12.89 -50.11
CA THR A 572 -7.20 13.61 -49.10
C THR A 572 -6.43 14.78 -48.50
N THR A 573 -7.13 15.86 -48.18
CA THR A 573 -6.61 17.07 -47.53
C THR A 573 -7.59 17.57 -46.47
N GLY A 574 -7.18 18.59 -45.70
CA GLY A 574 -8.06 19.28 -44.75
C GLY A 574 -8.70 18.34 -43.70
N PRO A 575 -9.97 18.57 -43.32
CA PRO A 575 -10.67 17.74 -42.33
C PRO A 575 -10.84 16.27 -42.73
N HIS A 576 -10.84 15.95 -44.03
CA HIS A 576 -10.92 14.56 -44.52
C HIS A 576 -9.57 13.86 -44.36
N GLY A 577 -8.46 14.55 -44.65
CA GLY A 577 -7.11 14.05 -44.41
C GLY A 577 -6.82 13.80 -42.93
N VAL A 578 -7.31 14.64 -42.02
CA VAL A 578 -7.23 14.40 -40.57
C VAL A 578 -7.99 13.12 -40.19
N GLY A 579 -9.20 12.93 -40.72
CA GLY A 579 -9.98 11.72 -40.49
C GLY A 579 -9.29 10.46 -41.02
N ALA A 580 -8.64 10.56 -42.18
CA ALA A 580 -7.85 9.47 -42.75
C ALA A 580 -6.65 9.12 -41.86
N LEU A 581 -5.87 10.11 -41.40
CA LEU A 581 -4.77 9.88 -40.44
C LEU A 581 -5.24 9.17 -39.17
N PHE A 582 -6.32 9.66 -38.55
CA PHE A 582 -6.84 9.06 -37.32
C PHE A 582 -7.32 7.62 -37.55
N ARG A 583 -7.99 7.31 -38.67
CA ARG A 583 -8.45 5.94 -38.95
C ARG A 583 -7.31 4.99 -39.32
N SER A 584 -6.29 5.48 -40.01
CA SER A 584 -5.22 4.63 -40.55
C SER A 584 -4.08 4.40 -39.56
N LEU A 585 -3.80 5.36 -38.67
CA LEU A 585 -2.74 5.25 -37.68
C LEU A 585 -3.22 4.49 -36.44
N ARG A 586 -2.55 3.40 -36.06
CA ARG A 586 -3.00 2.49 -34.99
C ARG A 586 -3.20 3.19 -33.65
N LEU A 587 -2.28 4.08 -33.25
CA LEU A 587 -2.39 4.82 -31.99
C LEU A 587 -3.45 5.93 -32.02
N LEU A 588 -3.82 6.43 -33.21
CA LEU A 588 -4.84 7.48 -33.35
C LEU A 588 -6.24 6.91 -33.59
N ALA A 589 -6.36 5.70 -34.12
CA ALA A 589 -7.63 5.03 -34.39
C ALA A 589 -8.56 4.97 -33.17
N PRO A 590 -8.11 4.51 -31.99
CA PRO A 590 -8.96 4.52 -30.79
C PRO A 590 -9.27 5.95 -30.29
N LEU A 591 -8.51 6.96 -30.73
CA LEU A 591 -8.71 8.37 -30.38
C LEU A 591 -9.56 9.13 -31.42
N SER A 592 -10.16 8.44 -32.38
CA SER A 592 -10.98 9.07 -33.42
C SER A 592 -12.19 9.83 -32.85
N PHE A 593 -12.72 9.43 -31.69
CA PHE A 593 -13.78 10.16 -30.98
C PHE A 593 -13.37 11.58 -30.59
N VAL A 594 -12.08 11.86 -30.42
CA VAL A 594 -11.57 13.21 -30.10
C VAL A 594 -11.86 14.20 -31.23
N LEU A 595 -11.99 13.71 -32.47
CA LEU A 595 -12.37 14.54 -33.62
C LEU A 595 -13.83 15.01 -33.56
N TRP A 596 -14.67 14.44 -32.69
CA TRP A 596 -16.06 14.88 -32.46
C TRP A 596 -16.14 16.07 -31.51
N VAL A 597 -15.06 16.36 -30.76
CA VAL A 597 -15.00 17.54 -29.90
C VAL A 597 -15.02 18.80 -30.77
N PRO A 598 -15.94 19.74 -30.53
CA PRO A 598 -16.05 20.97 -31.31
C PRO A 598 -14.71 21.70 -31.45
N GLY A 599 -14.37 22.09 -32.69
CA GLY A 599 -13.15 22.84 -33.00
C GLY A 599 -11.87 22.01 -33.16
N VAL A 600 -11.79 20.78 -32.63
CA VAL A 600 -10.57 19.96 -32.68
C VAL A 600 -10.22 19.55 -34.11
N ARG A 601 -11.19 18.97 -34.86
CA ARG A 601 -10.98 18.51 -36.24
C ARG A 601 -10.55 19.65 -37.17
N GLY A 602 -11.19 20.82 -37.06
CA GLY A 602 -10.84 22.00 -37.83
C GLY A 602 -9.47 22.59 -37.46
N GLY A 603 -9.15 22.62 -36.16
CA GLY A 603 -7.84 23.06 -35.67
C GLY A 603 -6.69 22.16 -36.15
N LEU A 604 -6.89 20.84 -36.13
CA LEU A 604 -5.94 19.87 -36.68
C LEU A 604 -5.81 20.01 -38.20
N ALA A 605 -6.91 20.23 -38.92
CA ALA A 605 -6.89 20.42 -40.37
C ALA A 605 -6.02 21.62 -40.76
N ARG A 606 -6.14 22.75 -40.06
CA ARG A 606 -5.30 23.94 -40.30
C ARG A 606 -3.81 23.71 -40.03
N ARG A 607 -3.46 22.82 -39.09
CA ARG A 607 -2.06 22.53 -38.72
C ARG A 607 -1.43 21.45 -39.62
N LEU A 608 -2.20 20.44 -40.01
CA LEU A 608 -1.73 19.29 -40.82
C LEU A 608 -1.86 19.52 -42.32
N PHE A 609 -2.79 20.39 -42.74
CA PHE A 609 -3.05 20.72 -44.13
C PHE A 609 -3.19 22.25 -44.29
N PRO A 610 -2.13 23.02 -44.02
CA PRO A 610 -2.16 24.47 -44.19
C PRO A 610 -2.42 24.83 -45.66
N SER A 611 -3.34 25.76 -45.90
CA SER A 611 -3.54 26.34 -47.23
C SER A 611 -2.31 27.15 -47.66
N PRO A 612 -1.99 27.22 -48.95
CA PRO A 612 -0.95 28.12 -49.44
C PRO A 612 -1.27 29.56 -49.02
N ALA A 613 -0.27 30.30 -48.52
CA ALA A 613 -0.43 31.72 -48.28
C ALA A 613 -0.76 32.40 -49.61
N ALA A 614 -1.79 33.25 -49.63
CA ALA A 614 -2.06 34.09 -50.79
C ALA A 614 -0.78 34.90 -51.09
N ALA A 615 -0.32 34.88 -52.34
CA ALA A 615 0.80 35.71 -52.76
C ALA A 615 0.52 37.17 -52.40
N PRO A 616 1.53 37.94 -51.92
CA PRO A 616 1.32 39.37 -51.71
C PRO A 616 0.85 40.00 -53.02
N GLN A 617 -0.31 40.67 -52.99
CA GLN A 617 -0.82 41.41 -54.14
C GLN A 617 0.27 42.39 -54.60
N PRO A 618 0.59 42.44 -55.90
CA PRO A 618 1.52 43.45 -56.40
C PRO A 618 0.98 44.83 -56.04
N ALA A 619 1.83 45.66 -55.43
CA ALA A 619 1.48 47.02 -55.06
C ALA A 619 0.90 47.74 -56.28
N ALA A 620 -0.28 48.35 -56.11
CA ALA A 620 -0.92 49.14 -57.13
C ALA A 620 0.06 50.25 -57.59
N PRO A 621 0.19 50.51 -58.90
CA PRO A 621 1.07 51.56 -59.38
C PRO A 621 0.60 52.90 -58.81
N THR A 622 1.50 53.59 -58.12
CA THR A 622 1.32 54.97 -57.68
C THR A 622 1.04 55.82 -58.91
N ALA A 623 -0.19 56.35 -59.00
CA ALA A 623 -0.54 57.35 -59.99
C ALA A 623 0.28 58.61 -59.71
N ALA A 624 1.10 59.01 -60.67
CA ALA A 624 1.69 60.33 -60.73
C ALA A 624 0.63 61.29 -61.28
N SER A 625 0.24 62.26 -60.45
CA SER A 625 -0.24 63.58 -60.87
C SER A 625 -0.11 64.56 -59.72
#